data_AF-A0A354A0Q1-F1
#
_entry.id   AF-A0A354A0Q1-F1
#
_cell.length_a   1.000
_cell.length_b   1.000
_cell.length_c   1.000
_cell.angle_alpha   90.00
_cell.angle_beta   90.00
_cell.angle_gamma   90.00
#
_symmetry.space_group_name_H-M   'P 1'
#
loop_
_entity.id
_entity.type
_entity.pdbx_description
1 polymer ?
#
loop_
_entity_poly.entity_id
_entity_poly.type
_entity_poly.pdbx_seq_one_letter_code
_entity_poly.pdbx_strand_id
1 'polypeptide(L)'
;MMDFCNYKGLEFSAPGNIREVQELLFKKHIHYIMKRSVYYRRTLRGLEAEEITLDALSSLPFTDKSAFESCNEELLAVPMSEVRDIVLSSGTTGKPTRIMYTENDLTRLAYNEEISFA
;
A
#
# COMPACT_ATOMS: atom_id res chain seq x y z
N MET A 1 1.23 8.74 -12.65
CA MET A 1 0.29 9.59 -11.90
C MET A 1 -0.99 8.78 -11.80
N MET A 2 -1.32 8.25 -10.63
CA MET A 2 -2.66 7.68 -10.43
C MET A 2 -3.58 8.85 -10.17
N ASP A 3 -4.52 9.09 -11.07
CA ASP A 3 -5.54 10.12 -10.93
C ASP A 3 -6.53 9.69 -9.83
N PHE A 4 -6.22 9.99 -8.57
CA PHE A 4 -7.10 9.71 -7.43
C PHE A 4 -8.47 10.37 -7.61
N CYS A 5 -8.51 11.50 -8.32
CA CYS A 5 -9.73 12.21 -8.72
C CYS A 5 -10.69 11.35 -9.57
N ASN A 6 -10.22 10.31 -10.25
CA ASN A 6 -11.07 9.41 -11.04
C ASN A 6 -12.04 8.60 -10.18
N TYR A 7 -11.80 8.54 -8.86
CA TYR A 7 -12.64 7.84 -7.89
C TYR A 7 -13.39 8.80 -6.96
N LYS A 8 -13.47 10.10 -7.28
CA LYS A 8 -14.21 11.08 -6.48
C LYS A 8 -15.70 10.70 -6.41
N GLY A 9 -16.26 10.66 -5.20
CA GLY A 9 -17.66 10.26 -4.96
C GLY A 9 -17.88 8.74 -4.87
N LEU A 10 -16.81 7.93 -4.99
CA LEU A 10 -16.90 6.48 -4.81
C LEU A 10 -17.38 6.11 -3.40
N GLU A 11 -17.04 6.91 -2.40
CA GLU A 11 -17.45 6.77 -1.00
C GLU A 11 -18.97 6.77 -0.79
N PHE A 12 -19.74 7.33 -1.73
CA PHE A 12 -21.21 7.34 -1.73
C PHE A 12 -21.85 6.33 -2.68
N SER A 13 -21.03 5.51 -3.38
CA SER A 13 -21.52 4.52 -4.32
C SER A 13 -22.07 3.26 -3.62
N ALA A 14 -22.84 2.46 -4.36
CA ALA A 14 -23.31 1.17 -3.86
C ALA A 14 -22.12 0.25 -3.49
N PRO A 15 -22.27 -0.64 -2.47
CA PRO A 15 -21.19 -1.53 -2.05
C PRO A 15 -20.59 -2.39 -3.17
N GLY A 16 -21.40 -2.82 -4.14
CA GLY A 16 -20.93 -3.56 -5.32
C GLY A 16 -19.94 -2.76 -6.15
N ASN A 17 -20.25 -1.50 -6.45
CA ASN A 17 -19.38 -0.61 -7.23
C ASN A 17 -18.07 -0.32 -6.49
N ILE A 18 -18.14 -0.11 -5.16
CA ILE A 18 -16.94 0.07 -4.32
C ILE A 18 -16.05 -1.17 -4.40
N ARG A 19 -16.65 -2.37 -4.27
CA ARG A 19 -15.93 -3.64 -4.35
C ARG A 19 -15.24 -3.84 -5.70
N GLU A 20 -15.91 -3.52 -6.81
CA GLU A 20 -15.30 -3.62 -8.15
C GLU A 20 -14.04 -2.77 -8.29
N VAL A 21 -14.10 -1.52 -7.80
CA VAL A 21 -12.93 -0.63 -7.80
C VAL A 21 -11.83 -1.14 -6.87
N GLN A 22 -12.19 -1.62 -5.67
CA GLN A 22 -11.24 -2.21 -4.74
C GLN A 22 -10.52 -3.42 -5.35
N GLU A 23 -11.24 -4.32 -6.02
CA GLU A 23 -10.66 -5.51 -6.67
C GLU A 23 -9.66 -5.10 -7.76
N LEU A 24 -10.01 -4.11 -8.58
CA LEU A 24 -9.14 -3.57 -9.62
C LEU A 24 -7.86 -2.96 -9.05
N LEU A 25 -7.98 -2.12 -8.01
CA LEU A 25 -6.84 -1.47 -7.37
C LEU A 25 -5.97 -2.48 -6.61
N PHE A 26 -6.59 -3.45 -5.96
CA PHE A 26 -5.92 -4.52 -5.23
C PHE A 26 -5.06 -5.38 -6.17
N LYS A 27 -5.59 -5.85 -7.29
CA LYS A 27 -4.82 -6.61 -8.28
C LYS A 27 -3.62 -5.83 -8.82
N LYS A 28 -3.82 -4.53 -9.13
CA LYS A 28 -2.72 -3.64 -9.53
C LYS A 28 -1.65 -3.53 -8.44
N HIS A 29 -2.06 -3.43 -7.18
CA HIS A 29 -1.15 -3.32 -6.04
C HIS A 29 -0.35 -4.60 -5.83
N ILE A 30 -0.99 -5.77 -5.83
CA ILE A 30 -0.33 -7.08 -5.70
C ILE A 30 0.73 -7.26 -6.79
N HIS A 31 0.37 -7.00 -8.05
CA HIS A 31 1.32 -7.10 -9.15
C HIS A 31 2.50 -6.11 -8.99
N TYR A 32 2.22 -4.90 -8.52
CA TYR A 32 3.24 -3.87 -8.27
C TYR A 32 4.24 -4.30 -7.18
N ILE A 33 3.76 -4.76 -6.02
CA ILE A 33 4.63 -5.12 -4.89
C ILE A 33 5.42 -6.40 -5.14
N MET A 34 4.82 -7.42 -5.78
CA MET A 34 5.54 -8.66 -6.13
C MET A 34 6.67 -8.38 -7.12
N LYS A 35 6.47 -7.41 -8.03
CA LYS A 35 7.48 -6.99 -8.99
C LYS A 35 8.58 -6.14 -8.36
N ARG A 36 8.26 -5.26 -7.40
CA ARG A 36 9.18 -4.18 -7.00
C ARG A 36 9.73 -4.28 -5.57
N SER A 37 8.97 -4.82 -4.61
CA SER A 37 9.44 -4.99 -3.24
C SER A 37 10.13 -6.34 -3.08
N VAL A 38 11.37 -6.31 -2.56
CA VAL A 38 12.14 -7.52 -2.26
C VAL A 38 11.43 -8.34 -1.18
N TYR A 39 10.89 -7.67 -0.16
CA TYR A 39 10.14 -8.31 0.92
C TYR A 39 8.90 -9.03 0.39
N TYR A 40 8.02 -8.34 -0.34
CA TYR A 40 6.79 -8.96 -0.82
C TYR A 40 7.00 -10.02 -1.89
N ARG A 41 8.05 -9.91 -2.71
CA ARG A 41 8.43 -10.99 -3.64
C ARG A 41 8.81 -12.27 -2.90
N ARG A 42 9.49 -12.17 -1.75
CA ARG A 42 9.84 -13.31 -0.90
C ARG A 42 8.62 -13.84 -0.15
N THR A 43 7.83 -12.97 0.44
CA THR A 43 6.69 -13.32 1.31
C THR A 43 5.51 -13.91 0.54
N LEU A 44 5.28 -13.45 -0.70
CA LEU A 44 4.21 -13.95 -1.58
C LEU A 44 4.72 -15.02 -2.57
N ARG A 45 5.89 -15.61 -2.32
CA ARG A 45 6.48 -16.59 -3.23
C ARG A 45 5.59 -17.84 -3.33
N GLY A 46 5.34 -18.29 -4.56
CA GLY A 46 4.49 -19.45 -4.83
C GLY A 46 3.00 -19.13 -4.91
N LEU A 47 2.62 -17.86 -4.78
CA LEU A 47 1.30 -17.35 -5.14
C LEU A 47 1.38 -16.66 -6.50
N GLU A 48 0.37 -16.87 -7.34
CA GLU A 48 0.23 -16.17 -8.61
C GLU A 48 -0.60 -14.90 -8.40
N ALA A 49 -0.11 -13.76 -8.89
CA ALA A 49 -0.73 -12.45 -8.66
C ALA A 49 -2.18 -12.39 -9.18
N GLU A 50 -2.45 -13.12 -10.26
CA GLU A 50 -3.74 -13.21 -10.94
C GLU A 50 -4.79 -13.97 -10.11
N GLU A 51 -4.35 -14.88 -9.23
CA GLU A 51 -5.21 -15.70 -8.37
C GLU A 51 -5.53 -15.02 -7.04
N ILE A 52 -4.77 -13.98 -6.67
CA ILE A 52 -4.99 -13.21 -5.43
C ILE A 52 -6.12 -12.19 -5.66
N THR A 53 -7.30 -12.53 -5.13
CA THR A 53 -8.52 -11.69 -5.15
C THR A 53 -8.84 -11.13 -3.76
N LEU A 54 -9.79 -10.20 -3.64
CA LEU A 54 -10.22 -9.71 -2.33
C LEU A 54 -10.76 -10.85 -1.44
N ASP A 55 -11.36 -11.89 -2.02
CA ASP A 55 -11.85 -13.04 -1.26
C ASP A 55 -10.73 -13.94 -0.71
N ALA A 56 -9.53 -13.83 -1.29
CA ALA A 56 -8.34 -14.55 -0.84
C ALA A 56 -7.55 -13.80 0.24
N LEU A 57 -7.95 -12.59 0.66
CA LEU A 57 -7.18 -11.79 1.63
C LEU A 57 -6.85 -12.53 2.92
N SER A 58 -7.77 -13.38 3.40
CA SER A 58 -7.60 -14.14 4.65
C SER A 58 -6.54 -15.24 4.56
N SER A 59 -6.14 -15.66 3.36
CA SER A 59 -5.09 -16.67 3.16
C SER A 59 -3.70 -16.04 2.98
N LEU A 60 -3.61 -14.71 2.81
CA LEU A 60 -2.34 -14.03 2.64
C LEU A 60 -1.57 -13.94 3.97
N PRO A 61 -0.23 -14.04 3.93
CA PRO A 61 0.60 -13.82 5.10
C PRO A 61 0.49 -12.36 5.58
N PHE A 62 0.46 -12.18 6.90
CA PHE A 62 0.47 -10.84 7.50
C PHE A 62 1.86 -10.20 7.41
N THR A 63 1.88 -8.88 7.24
CA THR A 63 3.07 -8.05 7.47
C THR A 63 2.94 -7.43 8.87
N ASP A 64 3.81 -7.82 9.79
CA ASP A 64 3.79 -7.29 11.16
C ASP A 64 4.77 -6.12 11.34
N LYS A 65 4.76 -5.52 12.54
CA LYS A 65 5.65 -4.42 12.89
C LYS A 65 7.13 -4.82 12.82
N SER A 66 7.48 -6.07 13.16
CA SER A 66 8.86 -6.54 13.16
C SER A 66 9.47 -6.53 11.76
N ALA A 67 8.66 -6.74 10.72
CA ALA A 67 9.07 -6.57 9.33
C ALA A 67 9.50 -5.14 9.01
N PHE A 68 8.79 -4.13 9.53
CA PHE A 68 9.17 -2.72 9.36
C PHE A 68 10.44 -2.35 10.12
N GLU A 69 10.74 -3.02 11.23
CA GLU A 69 11.96 -2.78 12.03
C GLU A 69 13.19 -3.48 11.45
N SER A 70 13.02 -4.66 10.84
CA SER A 70 14.11 -5.53 10.37
C SER A 70 14.34 -5.51 8.84
N CYS A 71 13.30 -5.27 8.05
CA CYS A 71 13.32 -5.34 6.58
C CYS A 71 12.87 -4.03 5.92
N ASN A 72 13.06 -2.89 6.59
CA ASN A 72 12.50 -1.59 6.19
C ASN A 72 12.79 -1.20 4.72
N GLU A 73 14.02 -1.40 4.24
CA GLU A 73 14.42 -1.07 2.86
C GLU A 73 13.89 -2.09 1.85
N GLU A 74 13.75 -3.37 2.25
CA GLU A 74 13.19 -4.41 1.38
C GLU A 74 11.68 -4.24 1.14
N LEU A 75 10.99 -3.53 2.05
CA LEU A 75 9.58 -3.16 1.91
C LEU A 75 9.36 -2.08 0.84
N LEU A 76 10.39 -1.31 0.47
CA LEU A 76 10.25 -0.31 -0.57
C LEU A 76 9.97 -0.95 -1.93
N ALA A 77 9.04 -0.33 -2.66
CA ALA A 77 8.72 -0.68 -4.05
C ALA A 77 9.26 0.36 -5.06
N VAL A 78 10.08 1.30 -4.58
CA VAL A 78 10.75 2.36 -5.35
C VAL A 78 12.18 2.53 -4.81
N PRO A 79 13.13 3.02 -5.61
CA PRO A 79 14.44 3.38 -5.09
C PRO A 79 14.35 4.54 -4.08
N MET A 80 15.29 4.59 -3.13
CA MET A 80 15.36 5.67 -2.13
C MET A 80 15.40 7.09 -2.73
N SER A 81 15.90 7.25 -3.96
CA SER A 81 15.92 8.53 -4.66
C SER A 81 14.54 9.09 -5.02
N GLU A 82 13.50 8.26 -4.99
CA GLU A 82 12.11 8.67 -5.21
C GLU A 82 11.38 9.02 -3.91
N VAL A 83 11.98 8.76 -2.75
CA VAL A 83 11.42 9.10 -1.44
C VAL A 83 11.58 10.61 -1.19
N ARG A 84 10.48 11.26 -0.78
CA ARG A 84 10.38 12.70 -0.52
C ARG A 84 10.15 13.03 0.94
N ASP A 85 9.55 12.13 1.69
CA ASP A 85 9.37 12.29 3.14
C ASP A 85 9.60 10.98 3.89
N ILE A 86 10.08 11.09 5.13
CA ILE A 86 10.34 9.97 6.03
C ILE A 86 9.73 10.31 7.40
N VAL A 87 8.66 9.60 7.74
CA VAL A 87 7.99 9.74 9.03
C VAL A 87 8.43 8.61 9.95
N LEU A 88 8.84 8.98 11.17
CA LEU A 88 9.22 8.03 12.21
C LEU A 88 8.04 7.78 13.14
N SER A 89 7.69 6.52 13.31
CA SER A 89 6.79 6.07 14.38
C SER A 89 7.64 5.47 15.50
N SER A 90 7.59 6.07 16.69
CA SER A 90 8.29 5.56 17.87
C SER A 90 7.42 4.54 18.60
N GLY A 91 7.92 3.31 18.75
CA GLY A 91 7.49 2.43 19.84
C GLY A 91 8.17 2.84 21.14
N THR A 92 7.54 2.59 22.28
CA THR A 92 8.03 2.99 23.61
C THR A 92 9.37 2.33 24.02
N THR A 93 9.78 1.24 23.37
CA THR A 93 10.98 0.47 23.74
C THR A 93 11.76 -0.12 22.53
N GLY A 94 11.40 0.24 21.29
CA GLY A 94 11.93 -0.40 20.07
C GLY A 94 12.65 0.52 19.10
N LYS A 95 13.25 -0.06 18.04
CA LYS A 95 13.78 0.71 16.91
C LYS A 95 12.62 1.47 16.24
N PRO A 96 12.78 2.77 15.92
CA PRO A 96 11.72 3.52 15.26
C PRO A 96 11.41 2.90 13.90
N THR A 97 10.13 2.71 13.58
CA THR A 97 9.72 2.28 12.26
C THR A 97 9.68 3.50 11.34
N ARG A 98 10.31 3.38 10.17
CA ARG A 98 10.31 4.43 9.14
C ARG A 98 9.21 4.12 8.14
N ILE A 99 8.31 5.08 7.94
CA ILE A 99 7.39 5.10 6.80
C ILE A 99 7.92 6.14 5.82
N MET A 100 8.02 5.76 4.55
CA MET A 100 8.68 6.55 3.51
C MET A 100 7.67 6.81 2.39
N TYR A 101 7.56 8.07 1.98
CA TYR A 101 6.55 8.51 1.01
C TYR A 101 7.21 9.09 -0.24
N THR A 102 6.69 8.73 -1.40
CA THR A 102 6.96 9.47 -2.65
C THR A 102 6.10 10.73 -2.72
N GLU A 103 6.41 11.62 -3.65
CA GLU A 103 5.58 12.80 -3.95
C GLU A 103 4.11 12.43 -4.21
N ASN A 104 3.88 11.33 -4.93
CA ASN A 104 2.54 10.86 -5.28
C ASN A 104 1.79 10.30 -4.06
N ASP A 105 2.51 9.71 -3.09
CA ASP A 105 1.90 9.25 -1.85
C ASP A 105 1.49 10.43 -0.96
N LEU A 106 2.30 11.50 -0.92
CA LEU A 106 1.96 12.75 -0.22
C LEU A 106 0.75 13.43 -0.87
N THR A 107 0.68 13.44 -2.21
CA THR A 107 -0.48 13.96 -2.95
C THR A 107 -1.75 13.16 -2.61
N ARG A 108 -1.64 11.83 -2.53
CA ARG A 108 -2.74 10.96 -2.11
C ARG A 108 -3.20 11.27 -0.68
N LEU A 109 -2.26 11.51 0.23
CA LEU A 109 -2.57 11.86 1.62
C LEU A 109 -3.36 13.17 1.67
N ALA A 110 -2.90 14.19 0.95
CA ALA A 110 -3.61 15.47 0.85
C ALA A 110 -5.03 15.32 0.28
N TYR A 111 -5.22 14.47 -0.74
CA TYR A 111 -6.54 14.16 -1.28
C TYR A 111 -7.48 13.53 -0.23
N ASN A 112 -6.99 12.57 0.56
CA ASN A 112 -7.80 11.96 1.63
C ASN A 112 -8.26 13.02 2.64
N GLU A 113 -7.38 13.96 3.02
CA GLU A 113 -7.73 15.04 3.95
C GLU A 113 -8.76 15.98 3.32
N GLU A 114 -8.58 16.39 2.06
CA GLU A 114 -9.52 17.26 1.33
C GLU A 114 -10.95 16.70 1.35
N ILE A 115 -11.12 15.43 0.99
CA ILE A 115 -12.45 14.80 0.93
C ILE A 115 -13.04 14.51 2.31
N SER A 116 -12.22 14.51 3.38
CA SER A 116 -12.72 14.28 4.75
C SER A 116 -13.41 15.50 5.35
N PHE A 117 -13.19 16.69 4.79
CA PHE A 117 -13.83 17.94 5.20
C PHE A 117 -14.98 18.38 4.29
N ALA A 118 -15.21 17.67 3.17
CA ALA A 118 -16.26 17.96 2.20
C ALA A 118 -17.57 17.24 2.54
#